data_AF-A0A842ULD0-F1
#
_entry.id   AF-A0A842ULD0-F1
#
_cell.length_a   1.000
_cell.length_b   1.000
_cell.length_c   1.000
_cell.angle_alpha   90.00
_cell.angle_beta   90.00
_cell.angle_gamma   90.00
#
_symmetry.space_group_name_H-M   'P 1'
#
loop_
_entity.id
_entity.type
_entity.pdbx_description
1 polymer ?
#
loop_
_entity_poly.entity_id
_entity_poly.type
_entity_poly.pdbx_seq_one_letter_code
_entity_poly.pdbx_strand_id
1 'polypeptide(L)'
;MNSRIKTIRGILEQLYSELGSAHACLVAKEDLEGVIMFPDTFKSRASPIWSPLSCVLQSMLVMVAENMECPFDRLYVELFDFSIIFLVLPNTDTALITICDKNSFKKLDDLVGLMEGARDRIMSVEFQ
;
A
#
# COMPACT_ATOMS: atom_id res chain seq x y z
N MET A 1 -1.80 -8.08 22.01
CA MET A 1 -1.76 -7.47 20.67
C MET A 1 -0.41 -6.78 20.53
N ASN A 2 0.41 -7.19 19.56
CA ASN A 2 1.85 -6.86 19.47
C ASN A 2 2.08 -5.35 19.33
N SER A 3 3.01 -4.77 20.10
CA SER A 3 3.34 -3.33 20.09
C SER A 3 3.63 -2.80 18.67
N ARG A 4 4.36 -3.59 17.87
CA ARG A 4 4.72 -3.29 16.47
C ARG A 4 3.52 -3.06 15.55
N ILE A 5 2.54 -3.96 15.58
CA ILE A 5 1.32 -3.86 14.76
C ILE A 5 0.56 -2.56 15.08
N LYS A 6 0.54 -2.16 16.36
CA LYS A 6 -0.11 -0.91 16.78
C LYS A 6 0.62 0.32 16.23
N THR A 7 1.96 0.28 16.16
CA THR A 7 2.77 1.35 15.59
C THR A 7 2.60 1.45 14.08
N ILE A 8 2.67 0.33 13.35
CA ILE A 8 2.46 0.29 11.89
C ILE A 8 1.07 0.82 11.56
N ARG A 9 0.05 0.42 12.33
CA ARG A 9 -1.30 0.97 12.19
C ARG A 9 -1.33 2.49 12.33
N GLY A 10 -0.67 3.05 13.34
CA GLY A 10 -0.62 4.51 13.53
C GLY A 10 0.09 5.24 12.38
N ILE A 11 1.11 4.63 11.77
CA ILE A 11 1.76 5.18 10.58
C ILE A 11 0.79 5.18 9.38
N LEU A 12 0.05 4.09 9.18
CA LEU A 12 -0.95 3.98 8.12
C LEU A 12 -2.14 4.94 8.31
N GLU A 13 -2.62 5.12 9.55
CA GLU A 13 -3.66 6.09 9.89
C GLU A 13 -3.21 7.53 9.55
N GLN A 14 -1.96 7.86 9.88
CA GLN A 14 -1.39 9.17 9.56
C GLN A 14 -1.24 9.37 8.04
N LEU A 15 -0.66 8.39 7.32
CA LEU A 15 -0.51 8.44 5.87
C LEU A 15 -1.86 8.62 5.18
N TYR A 16 -2.85 7.82 5.59
CA TYR A 16 -4.22 7.91 5.06
C TYR A 16 -4.80 9.33 5.24
N SER A 17 -4.60 9.94 6.42
CA SER A 17 -5.04 11.30 6.70
C SER A 17 -4.30 12.36 5.87
N GLU A 18 -2.99 12.19 5.64
CA GLU A 18 -2.16 13.13 4.87
C GLU A 18 -2.49 13.09 3.37
N LEU A 19 -2.83 11.91 2.85
CA LEU A 19 -3.18 11.72 1.45
C LEU A 19 -4.55 12.33 1.09
N GLY A 20 -5.49 12.40 2.05
CA GLY A 20 -6.80 13.07 1.95
C GLY A 20 -7.79 12.51 0.91
N SER A 21 -7.31 11.73 -0.07
CA SER A 21 -8.05 11.17 -1.20
C SER A 21 -7.74 9.68 -1.43
N ALA A 22 -6.97 9.08 -0.51
CA ALA A 22 -6.77 7.65 -0.51
C ALA A 22 -8.06 6.93 -0.10
N HIS A 23 -8.34 5.81 -0.76
CA HIS A 23 -9.39 4.88 -0.38
C HIS A 23 -8.91 3.81 0.58
N ALA A 24 -7.63 3.44 0.47
CA ALA A 24 -6.98 2.49 1.35
C ALA A 24 -5.46 2.72 1.38
N CYS A 25 -4.89 2.49 2.55
CA CYS A 25 -3.45 2.30 2.74
C CYS A 25 -3.28 0.96 3.48
N LEU A 26 -2.35 0.13 3.04
CA LEU A 26 -2.08 -1.19 3.62
C LEU A 26 -0.59 -1.52 3.54
N VAL A 27 -0.12 -2.29 4.51
CA VAL A 27 1.14 -3.03 4.40
C VAL A 27 0.76 -4.48 4.21
N ALA A 28 1.25 -5.12 3.15
CA ALA A 28 0.90 -6.50 2.86
C ALA A 28 2.02 -7.24 2.15
N LYS A 29 2.06 -8.55 2.35
CA LYS A 29 2.82 -9.51 1.54
C LYS A 29 1.85 -10.44 0.79
N GLU A 30 2.37 -11.47 0.14
CA GLU A 30 1.58 -12.49 -0.56
C GLU A 30 0.36 -12.97 0.24
N ASP A 31 -0.70 -13.34 -0.47
CA ASP A 31 -2.03 -13.70 0.07
C ASP A 31 -2.71 -12.60 0.90
N LEU A 32 -2.25 -11.35 0.78
CA LEU A 32 -2.75 -10.21 1.55
C LEU A 32 -2.58 -10.42 3.06
N GLU A 33 -1.53 -11.15 3.46
CA GLU A 33 -1.13 -11.26 4.86
C GLU A 33 -0.49 -9.94 5.35
N GLY A 34 -0.67 -9.63 6.64
CA GLY A 34 -0.14 -8.40 7.25
C GLY A 34 -1.04 -7.16 7.09
N VAL A 35 -2.18 -7.32 6.42
CA VAL A 35 -3.08 -6.21 6.09
C VAL A 35 -3.66 -5.52 7.32
N ILE A 36 -3.28 -4.26 7.48
CA ILE A 36 -4.00 -3.29 8.29
C ILE A 36 -4.73 -2.37 7.31
N MET A 37 -6.03 -2.60 7.15
CA MET A 37 -6.90 -1.89 6.22
C MET A 37 -7.77 -0.89 6.98
N PHE A 38 -7.98 0.30 6.41
CA PHE A 38 -9.02 1.25 6.84
C PHE A 38 -10.03 1.49 5.72
N PRO A 39 -11.19 0.81 5.74
CA PRO A 39 -12.14 0.99 4.65
C PRO A 39 -13.61 0.81 5.07
N ASP A 40 -14.14 1.60 6.01
CA ASP A 40 -15.62 1.64 6.10
C ASP A 40 -16.22 2.29 4.83
N THR A 41 -15.47 3.17 4.18
CA THR A 41 -15.84 3.83 2.90
C THR A 41 -15.43 3.05 1.64
N PHE A 42 -14.34 2.28 1.66
CA PHE A 42 -13.90 1.51 0.48
C PHE A 42 -14.86 0.36 0.15
N LYS A 43 -15.48 -0.28 1.16
CA LYS A 43 -16.31 -1.48 0.95
C LYS A 43 -17.50 -1.24 0.01
N SER A 44 -18.11 -0.06 0.01
CA SER A 44 -19.25 0.23 -0.87
C SER A 44 -18.83 0.54 -2.31
N ARG A 45 -17.72 1.26 -2.50
CA ARG A 45 -17.25 1.72 -3.82
C ARG A 45 -16.38 0.68 -4.53
N ALA A 46 -15.62 -0.11 -3.78
CA ALA A 46 -14.73 -1.14 -4.31
C ALA A 46 -15.40 -2.51 -4.45
N SER A 47 -16.59 -2.76 -3.86
CA SER A 47 -17.27 -4.07 -4.00
C SER A 47 -17.41 -4.54 -5.45
N PRO A 48 -17.73 -3.68 -6.45
CA PRO A 48 -17.83 -4.12 -7.85
C PRO A 48 -16.48 -4.47 -8.47
N ILE A 49 -15.39 -3.87 -7.98
CA ILE A 49 -14.03 -4.07 -8.51
C ILE A 49 -13.14 -4.91 -7.61
N TRP A 50 -13.67 -5.46 -6.52
CA TRP A 50 -12.86 -6.17 -5.52
C TRP A 50 -12.15 -7.37 -6.13
N SER A 51 -12.85 -8.19 -6.92
CA SER A 51 -12.27 -9.36 -7.58
C SER A 51 -11.09 -9.01 -8.52
N PRO A 52 -11.24 -8.07 -9.48
CA PRO A 52 -10.09 -7.66 -10.29
C PRO A 52 -9.00 -6.95 -9.47
N LEU A 53 -9.37 -6.16 -8.46
CA LEU A 53 -8.40 -5.50 -7.58
C LEU A 53 -7.58 -6.52 -6.79
N SER A 54 -8.21 -7.50 -6.15
CA SER A 54 -7.51 -8.53 -5.38
C SER A 54 -6.59 -9.36 -6.28
N CYS A 55 -7.02 -9.65 -7.51
CA CYS A 55 -6.18 -10.32 -8.51
C CYS A 55 -4.92 -9.51 -8.85
N VAL A 56 -5.07 -8.20 -9.07
CA VAL A 56 -3.93 -7.29 -9.32
C VAL A 56 -3.03 -7.21 -8.09
N LEU A 57 -3.58 -7.00 -6.90
CA LEU A 57 -2.81 -6.93 -5.65
C LEU A 57 -2.00 -8.20 -5.44
N GLN A 58 -2.62 -9.37 -5.58
CA GLN A 58 -1.95 -10.66 -5.38
C GLN A 58 -0.86 -10.88 -6.45
N SER A 59 -1.14 -10.58 -7.71
CA SER A 59 -0.16 -10.73 -8.80
C SER A 59 1.07 -9.83 -8.58
N MET A 60 0.87 -8.60 -8.12
CA MET A 60 1.98 -7.68 -7.81
C MET A 60 2.74 -8.11 -6.56
N LEU A 61 2.07 -8.63 -5.54
CA LEU A 61 2.72 -9.11 -4.32
C LEU A 61 3.54 -10.39 -4.56
N VAL A 62 3.08 -11.30 -5.42
CA VAL A 62 3.87 -12.43 -5.91
C VAL A 62 5.12 -11.93 -6.62
N MET A 63 4.99 -10.94 -7.50
CA MET A 63 6.15 -10.33 -8.17
C MET A 63 7.14 -9.74 -7.16
N VAL A 64 6.66 -9.04 -6.12
CA VAL A 64 7.52 -8.50 -5.04
C VAL A 64 8.27 -9.63 -4.32
N ALA A 65 7.59 -10.70 -3.94
CA ALA A 65 8.19 -11.84 -3.27
C ALA A 65 9.22 -12.57 -4.15
N GLU A 66 8.92 -12.81 -5.42
CA GLU A 66 9.81 -13.50 -6.36
C GLU A 66 11.05 -12.67 -6.74
N ASN A 67 11.00 -11.35 -6.55
CA ASN A 67 12.03 -10.43 -7.01
C ASN A 67 12.63 -9.60 -5.87
N MET A 68 12.73 -10.16 -4.66
CA MET A 68 13.38 -9.49 -3.52
C MET A 68 14.83 -9.04 -3.80
N GLU A 69 15.51 -9.70 -4.72
CA GLU A 69 16.89 -9.37 -5.15
C GLU A 69 16.94 -8.38 -6.33
N CYS A 70 15.80 -7.98 -6.88
CA CYS A 70 15.70 -7.09 -8.03
C CYS A 70 15.45 -5.64 -7.57
N PRO A 71 16.15 -4.63 -8.13
CA PRO A 71 16.20 -3.29 -7.56
C PRO A 71 15.02 -2.40 -7.99
N PHE A 72 13.77 -2.85 -7.86
CA PHE A 72 12.62 -1.96 -8.07
C PHE A 72 12.04 -1.49 -6.75
N ASP A 73 12.02 -0.16 -6.58
CA ASP A 73 11.51 0.46 -5.35
C ASP A 73 10.00 0.63 -5.35
N ARG A 74 9.38 0.66 -6.55
CA ARG A 74 7.97 0.99 -6.71
C ARG A 74 7.32 0.35 -7.94
N LEU A 75 6.03 0.03 -7.81
CA LEU A 75 5.15 -0.37 -8.91
C LEU A 75 3.94 0.57 -8.96
N TYR A 76 3.52 0.91 -10.17
CA TYR A 76 2.32 1.72 -10.41
C TYR A 76 1.39 0.94 -11.34
N VAL A 77 0.14 0.77 -10.92
CA VAL A 77 -0.88 0.07 -11.69
C VAL A 77 -2.14 0.93 -11.73
N GLU A 78 -2.73 1.05 -12.91
CA GLU A 78 -4.06 1.62 -13.06
C GLU A 78 -5.07 0.50 -13.29
N LEU A 79 -6.16 0.53 -12.54
CA LEU A 79 -7.25 -0.43 -12.67
C LEU A 79 -8.59 0.31 -12.64
N PHE A 80 -9.28 0.32 -13.79
CA PHE A 80 -10.47 1.17 -13.99
C PHE A 80 -10.18 2.64 -13.65
N ASP A 81 -10.90 3.19 -12.68
CA ASP A 81 -10.78 4.57 -12.20
C ASP A 81 -9.84 4.69 -10.99
N PHE A 82 -9.06 3.65 -10.68
CA PHE A 82 -8.16 3.63 -9.53
C PHE A 82 -6.69 3.61 -9.95
N SER A 83 -5.88 4.33 -9.20
CA SER A 83 -4.42 4.20 -9.20
C SER A 83 -4.00 3.42 -7.95
N ILE A 84 -3.16 2.42 -8.16
CA ILE A 84 -2.63 1.54 -7.12
C ILE A 84 -1.12 1.66 -7.14
N ILE A 85 -0.56 2.00 -5.99
CA ILE A 85 0.84 2.36 -5.86
C ILE A 85 1.44 1.45 -4.81
N PHE A 86 2.48 0.71 -5.20
CA PHE A 86 3.23 -0.18 -4.33
C PHE A 86 4.59 0.45 -4.12
N LEU A 87 4.99 0.64 -2.86
CA LEU A 87 6.38 0.86 -2.49
C LEU A 87 6.89 -0.40 -1.80
N VAL A 88 7.89 -1.03 -2.40
CA VAL A 88 8.49 -2.26 -1.87
C VAL A 88 9.28 -1.89 -0.62
N LEU A 89 9.11 -2.66 0.45
CA LEU A 89 9.93 -2.57 1.64
C LEU A 89 11.27 -3.28 1.34
N PRO A 90 12.41 -2.58 1.39
CA PRO A 90 13.70 -3.14 0.96
C PRO A 90 14.08 -4.44 1.68
N ASN A 91 14.55 -5.43 0.93
CA ASN A 91 14.94 -6.77 1.44
C ASN A 91 13.79 -7.54 2.12
N THR A 92 12.55 -7.29 1.71
CA THR A 92 11.36 -7.98 2.23
C THR A 92 10.45 -8.42 1.08
N ASP A 93 9.54 -9.35 1.36
CA ASP A 93 8.44 -9.76 0.50
C ASP A 93 7.19 -8.86 0.65
N THR A 94 7.35 -7.71 1.31
CA THR A 94 6.25 -6.86 1.77
C THR A 94 6.24 -5.53 1.00
N ALA A 95 5.05 -4.98 0.78
CA ALA A 95 4.88 -3.66 0.17
C ALA A 95 3.93 -2.76 0.98
N LEU A 96 4.23 -1.47 1.00
CA LEU A 96 3.29 -0.41 1.36
C LEU A 96 2.47 -0.08 0.12
N ILE A 97 1.15 -0.24 0.21
CA ILE A 97 0.24 -0.09 -0.92
C ILE A 97 -0.78 0.99 -0.61
N THR A 98 -1.01 1.88 -1.58
CA THR A 98 -2.06 2.90 -1.53
C THR A 98 -2.96 2.78 -2.74
N ILE A 99 -4.26 2.96 -2.52
CA ILE A 99 -5.30 2.94 -3.55
C ILE A 99 -6.01 4.30 -3.52
N CYS A 100 -6.11 4.98 -4.67
CA CYS A 100 -6.79 6.27 -4.80
C CYS A 100 -7.54 6.37 -6.15
N ASP A 101 -8.41 7.37 -6.33
CA ASP A 101 -8.99 7.62 -7.65
C ASP A 101 -7.87 8.10 -8.60
N LYS A 102 -7.92 7.69 -9.86
CA LYS A 102 -6.91 7.96 -10.90
C LYS A 102 -6.57 9.45 -11.07
N ASN A 103 -7.52 10.33 -10.75
CA ASN A 103 -7.38 11.78 -10.89
C ASN A 103 -7.24 12.52 -9.54
N SER A 104 -7.03 11.79 -8.43
CA SER A 104 -7.02 12.39 -7.09
C SER A 104 -5.82 13.30 -6.85
N PHE A 105 -4.69 13.01 -7.51
CA PHE A 105 -3.43 13.69 -7.27
C PHE A 105 -3.00 14.46 -8.51
N LYS A 106 -2.77 15.77 -8.35
CA LYS A 106 -2.25 16.63 -9.41
C LYS A 106 -0.81 16.28 -9.80
N LYS A 107 -0.06 15.66 -8.89
CA LYS A 107 1.32 15.21 -9.07
C LYS A 107 1.52 13.89 -8.35
N LEU A 108 1.90 12.86 -9.09
CA LEU A 108 2.21 11.53 -8.54
C LEU A 108 3.37 11.59 -7.54
N ASP A 109 4.36 12.45 -7.80
CA ASP A 109 5.56 12.57 -6.97
C ASP A 109 5.25 13.04 -5.54
N ASP A 110 4.28 13.94 -5.36
CA ASP A 110 3.89 14.43 -4.03
C ASP A 110 3.29 13.29 -3.19
N LEU A 111 2.47 12.44 -3.82
CA LEU A 111 1.94 11.25 -3.17
C LEU A 111 3.06 10.26 -2.84
N VAL A 112 3.96 10.01 -3.79
CA VAL A 112 5.04 9.04 -3.60
C VAL A 112 5.95 9.50 -2.47
N GLY A 113 6.26 10.78 -2.36
CA GLY A 113 7.07 11.33 -1.26
C GLY A 113 6.45 11.11 0.12
N LEU A 114 5.12 11.26 0.25
CA LEU A 114 4.42 10.94 1.51
C LEU A 114 4.50 9.44 1.84
N MET A 115 4.31 8.59 0.83
CA MET A 115 4.41 7.14 0.99
C MET A 115 5.84 6.69 1.33
N GLU A 116 6.88 7.29 0.74
CA GLU A 116 8.29 6.98 1.04
C GLU A 116 8.61 7.29 2.51
N GLY A 117 8.18 8.45 3.01
CA GLY A 117 8.34 8.79 4.42
C GLY A 117 7.61 7.83 5.36
N ALA A 118 6.44 7.33 4.97
CA ALA A 118 5.73 6.29 5.73
C ALA A 118 6.47 4.94 5.68
N ARG A 119 6.98 4.55 4.51
CA ARG A 119 7.78 3.32 4.33
C ARG A 119 9.00 3.32 5.24
N ASP A 120 9.76 4.40 5.28
CA ASP A 120 10.99 4.49 6.10
C ASP A 120 10.69 4.35 7.59
N ARG A 121 9.56 4.93 8.04
CA ARG A 121 9.08 4.77 9.42
C ARG A 121 8.65 3.34 9.73
N ILE A 122 8.02 2.64 8.77
CA ILE A 122 7.66 1.22 8.92
C ILE A 122 8.92 0.36 9.01
N MET A 123 9.89 0.57 8.12
CA MET A 123 11.19 -0.14 8.14
C MET A 123 11.92 0.04 9.47
N SER A 124 11.83 1.23 10.08
CA SER A 124 12.43 1.53 11.39
C SER A 124 11.78 0.77 12.56
N VAL A 125 10.59 0.19 12.36
CA VAL A 125 9.82 -0.53 13.39
C VAL A 125 9.88 -2.05 13.18
N GLU A 126 9.95 -2.50 11.92
CA GLU A 126 10.05 -3.93 11.55
C GLU A 126 11.44 -4.52 11.84
N PHE A 127 12.50 -3.73 11.69
CA PHE A 127 13.90 -4.20 11.70
C PHE A 127 14.75 -3.69 12.88
N GLN A 128 14.11 -3.35 14.01
CA GLN A 128 14.78 -3.22 15.33
C GLN A 128 14.71 -4.54 16.10
#